data_AF-A0A538PK15-F1
#
_entry.id   AF-A0A538PK15-F1
#
_cell.length_a   1.000
_cell.length_b   1.000
_cell.length_c   1.000
_cell.angle_alpha   90.00
_cell.angle_beta   90.00
_cell.angle_gamma   90.00
#
_symmetry.space_group_name_H-M   'P 1'
#
loop_
_entity.id
_entity.type
_entity.pdbx_description
1 polymer ?
#
loop_
_entity_poly.entity_id
_entity_poly.type
_entity_poly.pdbx_seq_one_letter_code
_entity_poly.pdbx_strand_id
1 'polypeptide(L)'
;MQDLHAVDIVSGREVGGSPVRITASSTGNGDGSVNNVIGFDPQKQNQRQGLTLANGIVYVTFSSHCDWGPYHGWILGYDAATLQRRIVYNDTPNGYAGGLWESGMGMAADAQGNLYVVTGNGTVGDSGDATKLTNRGESALKLIPSGSTLQVASYFTPADYQALNDTDIDYGTMGALLIPNSSYFLTGGKDGNLYLVNKDNMGGWTSSANQVQQVVPLGSSANMHCQAAYYKGSTKEFIYVWSENDVLRAIPFDRGSNLLDRTGEIAYTGVGGPTGQSGAVLSVSSNGSTDGTGILWASYAKSGDAESFVSPGILRAFDANDVTRELWNNQQNAARDGAGMYAKFAPPTIANGHVYLPTFSNKVVVYGLR
;
A
#
# COMPACT_ATOMS: atom_id res chain seq x y z
N MET A 1 3.77 -18.82 14.35
CA MET A 1 2.32 -19.08 14.47
C MET A 1 1.63 -17.75 14.27
N GLN A 2 0.52 -17.72 13.53
CA GLN A 2 -0.26 -16.51 13.28
C GLN A 2 -1.75 -16.84 13.47
N ASP A 3 -2.47 -15.92 14.08
CA ASP A 3 -3.86 -16.06 14.48
C ASP A 3 -4.63 -14.79 14.07
N LEU A 4 -5.90 -14.95 13.68
CA LEU A 4 -6.81 -13.86 13.38
C LEU A 4 -7.71 -13.62 14.60
N HIS A 5 -7.64 -12.40 15.13
CA HIS A 5 -8.35 -11.96 16.32
C HIS A 5 -9.51 -11.04 15.95
N ALA A 6 -10.64 -11.19 16.63
CA ALA A 6 -11.79 -10.30 16.56
C ALA A 6 -12.09 -9.82 17.97
N VAL A 7 -11.94 -8.52 18.19
CA VAL A 7 -12.07 -7.89 19.50
C VAL A 7 -13.24 -6.91 19.53
N ASP A 8 -13.97 -6.88 20.63
CA ASP A 8 -14.98 -5.87 20.89
C ASP A 8 -14.32 -4.50 21.09
N ILE A 9 -14.71 -3.50 20.29
CA ILE A 9 -14.05 -2.20 20.26
C ILE A 9 -14.23 -1.37 21.54
N VAL A 10 -15.21 -1.71 22.39
CA VAL A 10 -15.49 -0.98 23.63
C VAL A 10 -14.70 -1.57 24.81
N SER A 11 -14.70 -2.90 24.92
CA SER A 11 -14.13 -3.63 26.05
C SER A 11 -12.75 -4.21 25.78
N GLY A 12 -12.33 -4.31 24.51
CA GLY A 12 -11.09 -4.94 24.08
C GLY A 12 -11.08 -6.46 24.26
N ARG A 13 -12.23 -7.08 24.58
CA ARG A 13 -12.33 -8.53 24.79
C ARG A 13 -12.48 -9.27 23.47
N GLU A 14 -11.94 -10.48 23.40
CA GLU A 14 -12.18 -11.40 22.28
C GLU A 14 -13.67 -11.68 22.10
N VAL A 15 -14.12 -11.68 20.86
CA VAL A 15 -15.46 -12.09 20.46
C VAL A 15 -15.51 -13.63 20.42
N GLY A 16 -16.66 -14.22 20.76
CA GLY A 16 -16.84 -15.67 20.74
C GLY A 16 -16.49 -16.28 19.38
N GLY A 17 -15.62 -17.32 19.38
CA GLY A 17 -15.08 -17.92 18.16
C GLY A 17 -13.70 -17.39 17.75
N SER A 18 -13.15 -16.41 18.46
CA SER A 18 -11.81 -15.85 18.27
C SER A 18 -10.85 -16.21 19.42
N PRO A 19 -9.53 -16.31 19.19
CA PRO A 19 -8.85 -16.27 17.88
C PRO A 19 -9.03 -17.53 17.04
N VAL A 20 -8.85 -17.38 15.72
CA VAL A 20 -8.74 -18.51 14.80
C VAL A 20 -7.33 -18.61 14.23
N ARG A 21 -6.79 -19.83 14.16
CA ARG A 21 -5.47 -20.07 13.57
C ARG A 21 -5.48 -19.82 12.07
N ILE A 22 -4.54 -19.01 11.60
CA ILE A 22 -4.29 -18.84 10.17
C ILE A 22 -3.53 -20.06 9.65
N THR A 23 -4.18 -20.75 8.72
CA THR A 23 -3.62 -21.82 7.90
C THR A 23 -4.16 -21.63 6.47
N ALA A 24 -3.47 -22.17 5.47
CA ALA A 24 -3.98 -22.27 4.11
C ALA A 24 -3.09 -23.22 3.30
N SER A 25 -3.60 -23.64 2.14
CA SER A 25 -2.80 -24.29 1.11
C SER A 25 -3.37 -23.94 -0.26
N SER A 26 -2.54 -24.01 -1.29
CA SER A 26 -2.93 -23.86 -2.69
C SER A 26 -2.39 -25.02 -3.49
N THR A 27 -3.12 -25.44 -4.52
CA THR A 27 -2.58 -26.34 -5.53
C THR A 27 -1.58 -25.59 -6.39
N GLY A 28 -0.46 -26.24 -6.72
CA GLY A 28 0.59 -25.65 -7.54
C GLY A 28 1.93 -26.34 -7.36
N ASN A 29 2.83 -26.15 -8.31
CA ASN A 29 4.17 -26.75 -8.33
C ASN A 29 5.30 -25.73 -8.09
N GLY A 30 4.96 -24.55 -7.57
CA GLY A 30 5.92 -23.50 -7.22
C GLY A 30 6.87 -23.90 -6.08
N ASP A 31 7.72 -22.95 -5.71
CA ASP A 31 8.74 -23.13 -4.69
C ASP A 31 8.14 -23.57 -3.34
N GLY A 32 8.82 -24.48 -2.64
CA GLY A 32 8.31 -25.08 -1.40
C GLY A 32 7.11 -26.03 -1.55
N SER A 33 6.67 -26.37 -2.77
CA SER A 33 5.58 -27.34 -2.97
C SER A 33 5.97 -28.79 -2.64
N VAL A 34 5.00 -29.57 -2.14
CA VAL A 34 5.13 -31.02 -1.94
C VAL A 34 3.90 -31.68 -2.55
N ASN A 35 4.09 -32.61 -3.50
CA ASN A 35 3.01 -33.29 -4.22
C ASN A 35 1.99 -32.32 -4.85
N ASN A 36 2.47 -31.25 -5.51
CA ASN A 36 1.67 -30.19 -6.13
C ASN A 36 0.78 -29.39 -5.15
N VAL A 37 1.19 -29.29 -3.89
CA VAL A 37 0.54 -28.46 -2.87
C VAL A 37 1.56 -27.54 -2.22
N ILE A 38 1.26 -26.24 -2.20
CA ILE A 38 2.00 -25.23 -1.45
C ILE A 38 1.26 -24.96 -0.15
N GLY A 39 1.94 -25.14 0.98
CA GLY A 39 1.41 -24.83 2.30
C GLY A 39 1.73 -23.39 2.73
N PHE A 40 0.79 -22.73 3.39
CA PHE A 40 1.06 -21.46 4.06
C PHE A 40 1.98 -21.67 5.26
N ASP A 41 3.14 -21.02 5.27
CA ASP A 41 4.10 -21.07 6.37
C ASP A 41 4.05 -19.77 7.19
N PRO A 42 3.44 -19.77 8.40
CA PRO A 42 3.31 -18.57 9.23
C PRO A 42 4.64 -18.03 9.77
N GLN A 43 5.77 -18.71 9.55
CA GLN A 43 7.09 -18.20 9.92
C GLN A 43 7.72 -17.40 8.78
N LYS A 44 7.37 -17.70 7.53
CA LYS A 44 7.90 -17.03 6.33
C LYS A 44 6.97 -15.96 5.79
N GLN A 45 5.67 -16.21 5.85
CA GLN A 45 4.65 -15.30 5.30
C GLN A 45 4.38 -14.17 6.29
N ASN A 46 4.69 -12.92 5.94
CA ASN A 46 4.56 -11.77 6.83
C ASN A 46 3.29 -10.97 6.52
N GLN A 47 2.51 -10.63 7.54
CA GLN A 47 1.37 -9.72 7.39
C GLN A 47 1.86 -8.28 7.62
N ARG A 48 1.92 -7.50 6.55
CA ARG A 48 2.36 -6.09 6.57
C ARG A 48 1.21 -5.10 6.34
N GLN A 49 0.29 -5.43 5.43
CA GLN A 49 -0.79 -4.55 4.99
C GLN A 49 -1.94 -4.46 5.98
N GLY A 50 -2.63 -3.32 6.03
CA GLY A 50 -3.90 -3.19 6.74
C GLY A 50 -4.94 -4.22 6.28
N LEU A 51 -5.82 -4.66 7.19
CA LEU A 51 -6.92 -5.56 6.84
C LEU A 51 -7.97 -4.85 5.98
N THR A 52 -8.49 -5.53 4.97
CA THR A 52 -9.54 -4.99 4.10
C THR A 52 -10.86 -5.71 4.40
N LEU A 53 -11.88 -4.97 4.86
CA LEU A 53 -13.25 -5.48 4.99
C LEU A 53 -14.06 -5.08 3.75
N ALA A 54 -14.50 -6.06 2.97
CA ALA A 54 -15.35 -5.84 1.80
C ALA A 54 -16.42 -6.94 1.69
N ASN A 55 -17.67 -6.54 1.47
CA ASN A 55 -18.83 -7.45 1.29
C ASN A 55 -18.93 -8.57 2.33
N GLY A 56 -18.66 -8.25 3.61
CA GLY A 56 -18.74 -9.21 4.72
C GLY A 56 -17.54 -10.15 4.85
N ILE A 57 -16.47 -9.95 4.07
CA ILE A 57 -15.23 -10.71 4.16
C ILE A 57 -14.10 -9.79 4.65
N VAL A 58 -13.37 -10.22 5.68
CA VAL A 58 -12.10 -9.63 6.11
C VAL A 58 -10.99 -10.34 5.35
N TYR A 59 -10.28 -9.60 4.52
CA TYR A 59 -9.12 -10.08 3.79
C TYR A 59 -7.83 -9.73 4.51
N VAL A 60 -6.93 -10.70 4.52
CA VAL A 60 -5.56 -10.61 5.05
C VAL A 60 -4.61 -10.93 3.91
N THR A 61 -3.64 -10.05 3.67
CA THR A 61 -2.61 -10.24 2.65
C THR A 61 -1.25 -10.52 3.28
N PHE A 62 -0.42 -11.24 2.54
CA PHE A 62 0.89 -11.65 3.01
C PHE A 62 1.96 -11.45 1.95
N SER A 63 3.13 -11.07 2.45
CA SER A 63 4.40 -11.06 1.75
C SER A 63 5.38 -11.96 2.50
N SER A 64 6.66 -11.58 2.63
CA SER A 64 7.68 -12.36 3.32
C SER A 64 8.27 -11.64 4.55
N HIS A 65 8.84 -12.42 5.46
CA HIS A 65 9.82 -11.92 6.41
C HIS A 65 11.20 -11.88 5.74
N CYS A 66 11.67 -10.69 5.36
CA CYS A 66 13.02 -10.45 4.81
C CYS A 66 13.36 -11.34 3.60
N ASP A 67 12.39 -11.60 2.72
CA ASP A 67 12.56 -12.46 1.54
C ASP A 67 13.03 -13.87 1.86
N TRP A 68 12.72 -14.33 3.07
CA TRP A 68 13.06 -15.68 3.50
C TRP A 68 12.17 -16.71 2.81
N GLY A 69 12.70 -17.26 1.70
CA GLY A 69 12.06 -18.29 0.91
C GLY A 69 11.94 -19.68 1.59
N PRO A 70 11.06 -20.55 1.09
CA PRO A 70 10.04 -20.28 0.06
C PRO A 70 8.92 -19.38 0.62
N TYR A 71 8.49 -18.38 -0.16
CA TYR A 71 7.34 -17.53 0.16
C TYR A 71 6.53 -17.20 -1.09
N HIS A 72 5.27 -16.75 -0.90
CA HIS A 72 4.37 -16.38 -1.98
C HIS A 72 3.49 -15.20 -1.56
N GLY A 73 2.96 -14.43 -2.52
CA GLY A 73 1.82 -13.56 -2.23
C GLY A 73 0.58 -14.37 -1.86
N TRP A 74 0.05 -14.18 -0.66
CA TRP A 74 -1.21 -14.81 -0.25
C TRP A 74 -2.29 -13.77 0.03
N ILE A 75 -3.52 -14.08 -0.36
CA ILE A 75 -4.72 -13.36 0.09
C ILE A 75 -5.67 -14.40 0.71
N LEU A 76 -5.94 -14.23 2.00
CA LEU A 76 -6.84 -15.09 2.76
C LEU A 76 -8.06 -14.27 3.17
N GLY A 77 -9.25 -14.72 2.77
CA GLY A 77 -10.51 -14.06 3.13
C GLY A 77 -11.25 -14.86 4.19
N TYR A 78 -11.73 -14.19 5.23
CA TYR A 78 -12.49 -14.75 6.34
C TYR A 78 -13.86 -14.09 6.43
N ASP A 79 -14.90 -14.88 6.69
CA ASP A 79 -16.22 -14.35 7.00
C ASP A 79 -16.14 -13.45 8.25
N ALA A 80 -16.57 -12.19 8.13
CA ALA A 80 -16.36 -11.18 9.16
C ALA A 80 -17.12 -11.48 10.47
N ALA A 81 -18.21 -12.25 10.40
CA ALA A 81 -19.03 -12.58 11.57
C ALA A 81 -18.55 -13.85 12.28
N THR A 82 -18.03 -14.82 11.53
CA THR A 82 -17.74 -16.18 12.05
C THR A 82 -16.26 -16.53 12.06
N LEU A 83 -15.41 -15.70 11.42
CA LEU A 83 -13.99 -15.98 11.18
C LEU A 83 -13.71 -17.29 10.43
N GLN A 84 -14.70 -17.83 9.71
CA GLN A 84 -14.48 -18.99 8.85
C GLN A 84 -13.74 -18.56 7.58
N ARG A 85 -12.63 -19.23 7.25
CA ARG A 85 -11.89 -18.98 6.00
C ARG A 85 -12.76 -19.32 4.78
N ARG A 86 -12.95 -18.35 3.90
CA ARG A 86 -13.76 -18.45 2.68
C ARG A 86 -12.92 -18.42 1.41
N ILE A 87 -11.84 -17.65 1.42
CA ILE A 87 -11.00 -17.40 0.24
C ILE A 87 -9.56 -17.80 0.54
N VAL A 88 -8.95 -18.50 -0.41
CA VAL A 88 -7.51 -18.69 -0.50
C VAL A 88 -7.06 -18.35 -1.91
N TYR A 89 -6.17 -17.38 -2.03
CA TYR A 89 -5.49 -17.03 -3.28
C TYR A 89 -3.98 -17.03 -3.02
N ASN A 90 -3.24 -17.64 -3.94
CA ASN A 90 -1.78 -17.61 -4.02
C ASN A 90 -1.43 -16.98 -5.37
N ASP A 91 -0.56 -15.97 -5.35
CA ASP A 91 -0.24 -15.16 -6.52
C ASP A 91 0.73 -15.85 -7.51
N THR A 92 1.58 -16.73 -7.00
CA THR A 92 2.62 -17.44 -7.78
C THR A 92 2.58 -18.95 -7.53
N PRO A 93 1.41 -19.62 -7.71
CA PRO A 93 1.20 -21.01 -7.35
C PRO A 93 2.12 -21.98 -8.11
N ASN A 94 2.65 -21.60 -9.27
CA ASN A 94 3.58 -22.39 -10.07
C ASN A 94 4.96 -21.73 -10.21
N GLY A 95 5.24 -20.75 -9.34
CA GLY A 95 6.44 -19.92 -9.39
C GLY A 95 7.03 -19.71 -8.00
N TYR A 96 7.58 -18.53 -7.76
CA TYR A 96 8.14 -18.09 -6.48
C TYR A 96 7.79 -16.63 -6.19
N ALA A 97 7.83 -16.25 -4.91
CA ALA A 97 7.67 -14.88 -4.42
C ALA A 97 6.33 -14.22 -4.84
N GLY A 98 6.33 -12.97 -5.30
CA GLY A 98 5.11 -12.20 -5.59
C GLY A 98 4.46 -11.66 -4.32
N GLY A 99 5.26 -11.24 -3.35
CA GLY A 99 4.78 -10.75 -2.06
C GLY A 99 3.91 -9.49 -2.20
N LEU A 100 2.87 -9.39 -1.36
CA LEU A 100 1.96 -8.23 -1.31
C LEU A 100 2.45 -7.22 -0.27
N TRP A 101 3.37 -6.33 -0.66
CA TRP A 101 4.03 -5.39 0.27
C TRP A 101 3.24 -4.11 0.51
N GLU A 102 2.94 -3.39 -0.58
CA GLU A 102 2.09 -2.18 -0.70
C GLU A 102 2.31 -1.08 0.37
N SER A 103 3.51 -1.04 0.97
CA SER A 103 3.87 -0.10 2.05
C SER A 103 2.84 -0.07 3.19
N GLY A 104 2.22 -1.23 3.46
CA GLY A 104 1.21 -1.38 4.51
C GLY A 104 -0.20 -0.91 4.16
N MET A 105 -0.43 -0.38 2.95
CA MET A 105 -1.79 -0.06 2.51
C MET A 105 -2.59 -1.36 2.44
N GLY A 106 -3.79 -1.35 3.02
CA GLY A 106 -4.74 -2.44 2.76
C GLY A 106 -5.16 -2.42 1.30
N MET A 107 -5.57 -3.58 0.78
CA MET A 107 -6.04 -3.69 -0.59
C MET A 107 -7.18 -2.69 -0.84
N ALA A 108 -7.12 -2.01 -1.99
CA ALA A 108 -8.22 -1.17 -2.41
C ALA A 108 -9.41 -2.05 -2.86
N ALA A 109 -10.63 -1.59 -2.60
CA ALA A 109 -11.83 -2.30 -3.00
C ALA A 109 -12.85 -1.32 -3.62
N ASP A 110 -13.51 -1.74 -4.70
CA ASP A 110 -14.64 -0.98 -5.24
C ASP A 110 -15.98 -1.40 -4.62
N ALA A 111 -17.05 -0.69 -4.98
CA ALA A 111 -18.40 -0.95 -4.45
C ALA A 111 -18.95 -2.34 -4.85
N GLN A 112 -18.38 -2.99 -5.86
CA GLN A 112 -18.75 -4.35 -6.26
C GLN A 112 -17.98 -5.41 -5.47
N GLY A 113 -16.99 -5.01 -4.66
CA GLY A 113 -16.10 -5.92 -3.93
C GLY A 113 -14.97 -6.47 -4.79
N ASN A 114 -14.68 -5.87 -5.95
CA ASN A 114 -13.46 -6.18 -6.68
C ASN A 114 -12.28 -5.59 -5.90
N LEU A 115 -11.20 -6.35 -5.81
CA LEU A 115 -9.99 -5.99 -5.08
C LEU A 115 -8.91 -5.54 -6.06
N TYR A 116 -8.12 -4.55 -5.65
CA TYR A 116 -7.02 -4.00 -6.43
C TYR A 116 -5.75 -4.11 -5.59
N VAL A 117 -4.77 -4.84 -6.13
CA VAL A 117 -3.52 -5.14 -5.43
C VAL A 117 -2.34 -4.97 -6.35
N VAL A 118 -1.16 -4.82 -5.76
CA VAL A 118 0.10 -4.72 -6.49
C VAL A 118 1.13 -5.64 -5.86
N THR A 119 1.72 -6.51 -6.67
CA THR A 119 2.64 -7.57 -6.24
C THR A 119 4.08 -7.15 -6.47
N GLY A 120 4.96 -7.52 -5.54
CA GLY A 120 6.41 -7.36 -5.69
C GLY A 120 7.03 -8.39 -6.62
N ASN A 121 8.35 -8.42 -6.62
CA ASN A 121 9.18 -9.33 -7.39
C ASN A 121 8.76 -10.80 -7.24
N GLY A 122 8.85 -11.53 -8.34
CA GLY A 122 8.47 -12.94 -8.41
C GLY A 122 8.24 -13.42 -9.83
N THR A 123 7.76 -14.67 -9.94
CA THR A 123 7.48 -15.27 -11.26
C THR A 123 6.35 -14.53 -11.97
N VAL A 124 6.61 -14.14 -13.22
CA VAL A 124 5.63 -13.56 -14.14
C VAL A 124 5.27 -14.56 -15.21
N GLY A 125 4.01 -14.98 -15.21
CA GLY A 125 3.43 -15.85 -16.23
C GLY A 125 3.90 -17.28 -16.11
N ASP A 126 3.84 -18.00 -17.22
CA ASP A 126 4.39 -19.34 -17.33
C ASP A 126 5.66 -19.29 -18.19
N SER A 127 6.44 -20.38 -18.19
CA SER A 127 7.70 -20.45 -18.94
C SER A 127 7.52 -20.05 -20.41
N GLY A 128 8.17 -18.95 -20.81
CA GLY A 128 8.13 -18.42 -22.16
C GLY A 128 6.89 -17.58 -22.53
N ASP A 129 5.95 -17.37 -21.60
CA ASP A 129 4.73 -16.58 -21.84
C ASP A 129 4.32 -15.76 -20.60
N ALA A 130 4.77 -14.51 -20.56
CA ALA A 130 4.43 -13.54 -19.52
C ALA A 130 2.94 -13.12 -19.54
N THR A 131 2.17 -13.48 -20.57
CA THR A 131 0.74 -13.13 -20.65
C THR A 131 -0.16 -14.12 -19.90
N LYS A 132 0.35 -15.30 -19.52
CA LYS A 132 -0.43 -16.27 -18.74
C LYS A 132 -0.74 -15.75 -17.34
N LEU A 133 -1.98 -15.89 -16.89
CA LEU A 133 -2.42 -15.35 -15.60
C LEU A 133 -1.99 -16.19 -14.38
N THR A 134 -1.27 -17.29 -14.59
CA THR A 134 -0.95 -18.28 -13.55
C THR A 134 -0.11 -17.70 -12.42
N ASN A 135 0.96 -16.97 -12.73
CA ASN A 135 1.84 -16.33 -11.76
C ASN A 135 1.91 -14.83 -12.05
N ARG A 136 1.67 -13.97 -11.07
CA ARG A 136 1.52 -12.53 -11.28
C ARG A 136 2.42 -11.69 -10.37
N GLY A 137 3.71 -12.05 -10.25
CA GLY A 137 4.71 -11.12 -9.71
C GLY A 137 4.80 -9.82 -10.51
N GLU A 138 5.39 -8.76 -9.95
CA GLU A 138 5.60 -7.46 -10.60
C GLU A 138 4.35 -6.90 -11.30
N SER A 139 3.16 -7.10 -10.73
CA SER A 139 1.90 -6.82 -11.43
C SER A 139 0.90 -6.07 -10.58
N ALA A 140 0.14 -5.19 -11.23
CA ALA A 140 -1.11 -4.67 -10.68
C ALA A 140 -2.24 -5.59 -11.12
N LEU A 141 -3.15 -5.91 -10.21
CA LEU A 141 -4.21 -6.90 -10.43
C LEU A 141 -5.57 -6.36 -10.03
N LYS A 142 -6.58 -6.63 -10.87
CA LYS A 142 -7.99 -6.59 -10.48
C LYS A 142 -8.41 -8.02 -10.16
N LEU A 143 -8.75 -8.27 -8.91
CA LEU A 143 -9.16 -9.56 -8.40
C LEU A 143 -10.66 -9.57 -8.08
N ILE A 144 -11.36 -10.60 -8.53
CA ILE A 144 -12.80 -10.77 -8.31
C ILE A 144 -13.03 -12.03 -7.48
N PRO A 145 -13.75 -11.97 -6.34
CA PRO A 145 -14.13 -13.15 -5.60
C PRO A 145 -14.88 -14.16 -6.48
N SER A 146 -14.40 -15.40 -6.52
CA SER A 146 -14.95 -16.48 -7.34
C SER A 146 -14.93 -17.79 -6.55
N GLY A 147 -16.07 -18.14 -5.96
CA GLY A 147 -16.18 -19.31 -5.08
C GLY A 147 -15.27 -19.18 -3.85
N SER A 148 -14.27 -20.07 -3.75
CA SER A 148 -13.31 -20.11 -2.64
C SER A 148 -11.94 -19.50 -2.97
N THR A 149 -11.83 -18.77 -4.09
CA THR A 149 -10.60 -18.14 -4.55
C THR A 149 -10.88 -16.75 -5.14
N LEU A 150 -9.84 -16.09 -5.64
CA LEU A 150 -9.91 -14.84 -6.40
C LEU A 150 -9.52 -15.11 -7.86
N GLN A 151 -10.28 -14.55 -8.79
CA GLN A 151 -9.98 -14.59 -10.22
C GLN A 151 -9.31 -13.29 -10.66
N VAL A 152 -8.20 -13.38 -11.38
CA VAL A 152 -7.59 -12.23 -12.08
C VAL A 152 -8.48 -11.83 -13.26
N ALA A 153 -9.10 -10.66 -13.17
CA ALA A 153 -10.00 -10.12 -14.19
C ALA A 153 -9.31 -9.12 -15.13
N SER A 154 -8.30 -8.42 -14.63
CA SER A 154 -7.42 -7.54 -15.42
C SER A 154 -6.06 -7.47 -14.72
N TYR A 155 -5.01 -7.20 -15.48
CA TYR A 155 -3.66 -7.03 -14.93
C TYR A 155 -2.85 -6.05 -15.76
N PHE A 156 -1.82 -5.48 -15.14
CA PHE A 156 -0.72 -4.80 -15.80
C PHE A 156 0.60 -5.34 -15.24
N THR A 157 1.59 -5.54 -16.11
CA THR A 157 2.96 -5.90 -15.73
C THR A 157 3.90 -4.99 -16.52
N PRO A 158 4.88 -4.31 -15.89
CA PRO A 158 5.86 -3.49 -16.62
C PRO A 158 6.59 -4.29 -17.70
N ALA A 159 6.86 -3.65 -18.84
CA ALA A 159 7.55 -4.28 -19.98
C ALA A 159 8.94 -4.81 -19.58
N ASP A 160 9.58 -4.17 -18.61
CA ASP A 160 10.90 -4.44 -18.07
C ASP A 160 10.88 -5.20 -16.74
N TYR A 161 9.77 -5.88 -16.39
CA TYR A 161 9.63 -6.63 -15.12
C TYR A 161 10.82 -7.55 -14.81
N GLN A 162 11.46 -8.12 -15.84
CA GLN A 162 12.62 -8.99 -15.64
C GLN A 162 13.80 -8.24 -15.04
N ALA A 163 14.06 -7.00 -15.51
CA ALA A 163 15.10 -6.16 -14.94
C ALA A 163 14.74 -5.69 -13.52
N LEU A 164 13.46 -5.38 -13.28
CA LEU A 164 12.96 -5.04 -11.93
C LEU A 164 13.20 -6.20 -10.95
N ASN A 165 12.81 -7.42 -11.33
CA ASN A 165 13.07 -8.65 -10.58
C ASN A 165 14.57 -8.87 -10.31
N ASP A 166 15.41 -8.78 -11.35
CA ASP A 166 16.84 -9.11 -11.26
C ASP A 166 17.63 -8.10 -10.40
N THR A 167 17.11 -6.89 -10.21
CA THR A 167 17.78 -5.80 -9.48
C THR A 167 17.05 -5.34 -8.22
N ASP A 168 16.00 -6.04 -7.80
CA ASP A 168 15.17 -5.71 -6.63
C ASP A 168 14.54 -4.31 -6.71
N ILE A 169 14.12 -3.90 -7.91
CA ILE A 169 13.45 -2.63 -8.17
C ILE A 169 11.94 -2.89 -8.35
N ASP A 170 11.34 -3.51 -7.33
CA ASP A 170 9.92 -3.91 -7.28
C ASP A 170 8.95 -2.82 -7.78
N TYR A 171 8.03 -3.23 -8.63
CA TYR A 171 6.82 -2.47 -8.98
C TYR A 171 5.87 -2.36 -7.77
N GLY A 172 5.63 -3.45 -7.04
CA GLY A 172 4.60 -3.53 -5.98
C GLY A 172 4.97 -2.97 -4.60
N THR A 173 5.64 -1.81 -4.54
CA THR A 173 5.99 -1.17 -3.26
C THR A 173 4.96 -0.20 -2.73
N MET A 174 4.30 0.58 -3.59
CA MET A 174 3.17 1.42 -3.20
C MET A 174 1.86 0.71 -3.56
N GLY A 175 0.96 0.58 -2.57
CA GLY A 175 -0.37 0.04 -2.82
C GLY A 175 -1.25 0.84 -3.77
N ALA A 176 -2.37 0.24 -4.15
CA ALA A 176 -3.33 0.86 -5.06
C ALA A 176 -4.18 1.94 -4.39
N LEU A 177 -4.13 3.18 -4.89
CA LEU A 177 -5.04 4.26 -4.54
C LEU A 177 -6.12 4.42 -5.62
N LEU A 178 -7.33 3.91 -5.39
CA LEU A 178 -8.47 4.18 -6.27
C LEU A 178 -8.80 5.68 -6.25
N ILE A 179 -8.75 6.34 -7.40
CA ILE A 179 -9.10 7.76 -7.49
C ILE A 179 -10.63 7.86 -7.42
N PRO A 180 -11.21 8.57 -6.44
CA PRO A 180 -12.66 8.63 -6.27
C PRO A 180 -13.37 9.10 -7.55
N ASN A 181 -14.48 8.44 -7.89
CA ASN A 181 -15.27 8.73 -9.10
C ASN A 181 -14.44 8.74 -10.39
N SER A 182 -13.48 7.82 -10.52
CA SER A 182 -12.59 7.67 -11.67
C SER A 182 -12.58 6.22 -12.15
N SER A 183 -12.19 6.01 -13.39
CA SER A 183 -11.83 4.68 -13.92
C SER A 183 -10.36 4.32 -13.65
N TYR A 184 -9.64 5.15 -12.90
CA TYR A 184 -8.19 5.03 -12.72
C TYR A 184 -7.81 4.88 -11.25
N PHE A 185 -6.69 4.19 -11.03
CA PHE A 185 -6.01 4.13 -9.75
C PHE A 185 -4.54 4.46 -9.93
N LEU A 186 -3.90 4.87 -8.83
CA LEU A 186 -2.48 5.17 -8.79
C LEU A 186 -1.74 4.08 -8.00
N THR A 187 -0.56 3.72 -8.49
CA THR A 187 0.47 2.95 -7.75
C THR A 187 1.86 3.46 -8.17
N GLY A 188 2.93 2.92 -7.62
CA GLY A 188 4.31 3.33 -7.87
C GLY A 188 5.33 2.29 -7.42
N GLY A 189 6.48 2.26 -8.09
CA GLY A 189 7.55 1.28 -7.89
C GLY A 189 8.83 1.84 -7.29
N LYS A 190 9.77 0.95 -6.94
CA LYS A 190 11.13 1.34 -6.53
C LYS A 190 11.88 2.06 -7.66
N ASP A 191 11.48 1.89 -8.90
CA ASP A 191 12.06 2.55 -10.07
C ASP A 191 11.84 4.07 -10.10
N GLY A 192 11.06 4.60 -9.15
CA GLY A 192 10.78 6.02 -9.02
C GLY A 192 9.68 6.51 -9.95
N ASN A 193 8.91 5.59 -10.52
CA ASN A 193 7.78 5.91 -11.37
C ASN A 193 6.45 5.77 -10.63
N LEU A 194 5.54 6.69 -10.89
CA LEU A 194 4.12 6.54 -10.62
C LEU A 194 3.41 6.02 -11.86
N TYR A 195 2.42 5.15 -11.65
CA TYR A 195 1.65 4.53 -12.71
C TYR A 195 0.19 4.83 -12.51
N LEU A 196 -0.39 5.56 -13.46
CA LEU A 196 -1.83 5.76 -13.55
C LEU A 196 -2.41 4.65 -14.41
N VAL A 197 -3.23 3.80 -13.83
CA VAL A 197 -3.69 2.57 -14.46
C VAL A 197 -5.21 2.57 -14.54
N ASN A 198 -5.77 2.20 -15.70
CA ASN A 198 -7.21 2.01 -15.83
C ASN A 198 -7.61 0.73 -15.07
N LYS A 199 -8.52 0.88 -14.11
CA LYS A 199 -8.91 -0.18 -13.17
C LYS A 199 -9.63 -1.34 -13.83
N ASP A 200 -10.28 -1.12 -14.98
CA ASP A 200 -11.07 -2.15 -15.68
C ASP A 200 -10.38 -2.67 -16.96
N ASN A 201 -9.37 -1.94 -17.47
CA ASN A 201 -8.55 -2.33 -18.60
C ASN A 201 -7.08 -1.94 -18.38
N MET A 202 -6.36 -2.74 -17.60
CA MET A 202 -5.02 -2.40 -17.12
C MET A 202 -3.92 -2.48 -18.21
N GLY A 203 -4.20 -3.09 -19.36
CA GLY A 203 -3.30 -3.12 -20.53
C GLY A 203 -2.39 -4.35 -20.63
N GLY A 204 -2.38 -5.23 -19.62
CA GLY A 204 -1.62 -6.48 -19.65
C GLY A 204 -0.11 -6.26 -19.70
N TRP A 205 0.60 -7.22 -20.30
CA TRP A 205 2.04 -7.13 -20.57
C TRP A 205 2.30 -7.09 -22.07
N THR A 206 3.21 -6.21 -22.49
CA THR A 206 3.83 -6.26 -23.82
C THR A 206 5.32 -6.01 -23.68
N SER A 207 6.14 -6.61 -24.54
CA SER A 207 7.59 -6.42 -24.53
C SER A 207 8.04 -5.05 -25.03
N SER A 208 7.19 -4.30 -25.73
CA SER A 208 7.57 -3.05 -26.39
C SER A 208 7.29 -1.80 -25.56
N ALA A 209 6.25 -1.79 -24.73
CA ALA A 209 5.84 -0.61 -23.97
C ALA A 209 4.86 -0.95 -22.84
N ASN A 210 4.83 -0.08 -21.83
CA ASN A 210 3.77 -0.06 -20.83
C ASN A 210 2.49 0.52 -21.44
N GLN A 211 1.38 -0.21 -21.34
CA GLN A 211 0.07 0.19 -21.89
C GLN A 211 -0.86 0.85 -20.86
N VAL A 212 -0.27 1.45 -19.82
CA VAL A 212 -0.99 2.21 -18.79
C VAL A 212 -1.38 3.60 -19.29
N GLN A 213 -2.27 4.28 -18.57
CA GLN A 213 -2.74 5.63 -18.94
C GLN A 213 -1.60 6.65 -18.91
N GLN A 214 -0.74 6.55 -17.90
CA GLN A 214 0.39 7.44 -17.74
C GLN A 214 1.46 6.79 -16.87
N VAL A 215 2.72 6.98 -17.24
CA VAL A 215 3.88 6.75 -16.38
C VAL A 215 4.47 8.12 -16.06
N VAL A 216 4.68 8.40 -14.77
CA VAL A 216 5.22 9.67 -14.28
C VAL A 216 6.53 9.41 -13.53
N PRO A 217 7.69 9.76 -14.10
CA PRO A 217 8.96 9.65 -13.41
C PRO A 217 9.11 10.76 -12.37
N LEU A 218 9.40 10.38 -11.12
CA LEU A 218 9.75 11.30 -10.03
C LEU A 218 11.27 11.38 -9.80
N GLY A 219 12.01 10.33 -10.20
CA GLY A 219 13.46 10.27 -10.18
C GLY A 219 13.94 8.90 -9.71
N SER A 220 15.11 8.44 -10.17
CA SER A 220 15.57 7.06 -9.92
C SER A 220 15.88 6.73 -8.46
N SER A 221 15.97 7.73 -7.57
CA SER A 221 16.13 7.55 -6.12
C SER A 221 14.81 7.57 -5.36
N ALA A 222 13.70 7.90 -6.01
CA ALA A 222 12.39 8.13 -5.41
C ALA A 222 11.66 6.80 -5.13
N ASN A 223 12.28 5.88 -4.40
CA ASN A 223 11.70 4.55 -4.18
C ASN A 223 10.36 4.66 -3.43
N MET A 224 9.30 4.08 -3.99
CA MET A 224 7.92 4.26 -3.51
C MET A 224 7.59 3.40 -2.28
N HIS A 225 8.47 3.39 -1.28
CA HIS A 225 8.27 2.86 0.07
C HIS A 225 7.33 3.75 0.90
N CYS A 226 6.26 4.28 0.29
CA CYS A 226 5.36 5.28 0.86
C CYS A 226 3.89 4.94 0.61
N GLN A 227 3.02 5.71 1.26
CA GLN A 227 1.58 5.66 0.99
C GLN A 227 1.14 6.96 0.31
N ALA A 228 0.29 6.85 -0.70
CA ALA A 228 -0.33 8.01 -1.33
C ALA A 228 -1.55 8.46 -0.54
N ALA A 229 -1.85 9.76 -0.58
CA ALA A 229 -3.09 10.32 -0.05
C ALA A 229 -3.80 11.15 -1.12
N TYR A 230 -5.10 11.39 -0.92
CA TYR A 230 -5.93 12.14 -1.87
C TYR A 230 -6.73 13.21 -1.15
N TYR A 231 -6.84 14.39 -1.78
CA TYR A 231 -7.74 15.45 -1.34
C TYR A 231 -8.44 16.07 -2.54
N LYS A 232 -9.75 16.27 -2.41
CA LYS A 232 -10.56 17.04 -3.37
C LYS A 232 -11.09 18.30 -2.69
N GLY A 233 -10.46 19.42 -3.01
CA GLY A 233 -10.97 20.75 -2.70
C GLY A 233 -12.09 21.18 -3.64
N SER A 234 -12.50 22.43 -3.52
CA SER A 234 -13.58 22.99 -4.35
C SER A 234 -13.09 23.36 -5.75
N THR A 235 -11.80 23.70 -5.85
CA THR A 235 -11.16 24.19 -7.09
C THR A 235 -10.20 23.17 -7.71
N LYS A 236 -9.49 22.39 -6.88
CA LYS A 236 -8.48 21.42 -7.31
C LYS A 236 -8.60 20.12 -6.51
N GLU A 237 -8.14 19.04 -7.12
CA GLU A 237 -7.87 17.79 -6.42
C GLU A 237 -6.41 17.42 -6.59
N PHE A 238 -5.83 16.86 -5.53
CA PHE A 238 -4.43 16.49 -5.46
C PHE A 238 -4.28 15.05 -5.00
N ILE A 239 -3.29 14.39 -5.58
CA ILE A 239 -2.71 13.18 -5.03
C ILE A 239 -1.35 13.55 -4.44
N TYR A 240 -1.14 13.16 -3.18
CA TYR A 240 0.08 13.44 -2.46
C TYR A 240 0.97 12.20 -2.41
N VAL A 241 2.25 12.39 -2.67
CA VAL A 241 3.27 11.35 -2.59
C VAL A 241 4.49 11.93 -1.91
N TRP A 242 5.07 11.17 -0.99
CA TRP A 242 6.36 11.50 -0.39
C TRP A 242 7.19 10.22 -0.24
N SER A 243 7.78 9.81 -1.36
CA SER A 243 8.69 8.69 -1.44
C SER A 243 9.99 8.97 -0.70
N GLU A 244 10.74 7.91 -0.45
CA GLU A 244 12.08 8.02 0.10
C GLU A 244 12.99 8.83 -0.83
N ASN A 245 13.88 9.65 -0.24
CA ASN A 245 14.89 10.42 -0.96
C ASN A 245 14.31 11.42 -1.99
N ASP A 246 13.04 11.81 -1.81
CA ASP A 246 12.37 12.80 -2.64
C ASP A 246 11.65 13.86 -1.79
N VAL A 247 11.17 14.90 -2.46
CA VAL A 247 10.33 15.96 -1.88
C VAL A 247 8.88 15.50 -1.74
N LEU A 248 8.13 16.12 -0.82
CA LEU A 248 6.67 15.96 -0.78
C LEU A 248 6.07 16.64 -2.00
N ARG A 249 5.27 15.91 -2.76
CA ARG A 249 4.60 16.38 -3.98
C ARG A 249 3.10 16.34 -3.80
N ALA A 250 2.44 17.42 -4.19
CA ALA A 250 1.00 17.48 -4.42
C ALA A 250 0.77 17.60 -5.94
N ILE A 251 0.33 16.51 -6.56
CA ILE A 251 0.18 16.39 -8.01
C ILE A 251 -1.31 16.50 -8.35
N PRO A 252 -1.74 17.52 -9.11
CA PRO A 252 -3.13 17.61 -9.54
C PRO A 252 -3.53 16.43 -10.42
N PHE A 253 -4.76 15.94 -10.26
CA PHE A 253 -5.39 15.03 -11.21
C PHE A 253 -6.40 15.79 -12.07
N ASP A 254 -6.13 15.90 -13.36
CA ASP A 254 -7.00 16.58 -14.31
C ASP A 254 -8.07 15.62 -14.85
N ARG A 255 -9.33 15.90 -14.49
CA ARG A 255 -10.51 15.12 -14.92
C ARG A 255 -10.83 15.27 -16.42
N GLY A 256 -10.40 16.36 -17.06
CA GLY A 256 -10.63 16.58 -18.48
C GLY A 256 -9.77 15.66 -19.34
N SER A 257 -8.51 15.51 -18.98
CA SER A 257 -7.56 14.62 -19.67
C SER A 257 -7.44 13.22 -19.05
N ASN A 258 -7.91 13.01 -17.82
CA ASN A 258 -7.65 11.84 -16.99
C ASN A 258 -6.14 11.56 -16.83
N LEU A 259 -5.36 12.60 -16.56
CA LEU A 259 -3.92 12.53 -16.35
C LEU A 259 -3.53 13.25 -15.07
N LEU A 260 -2.37 12.86 -14.52
CA LEU A 260 -1.64 13.64 -13.54
C LEU A 260 -0.99 14.85 -14.23
N ASP A 261 -1.30 16.05 -13.74
CA ASP A 261 -0.73 17.30 -14.23
C ASP A 261 0.61 17.59 -13.53
N ARG A 262 1.71 17.37 -14.26
CA ARG A 262 3.07 17.65 -13.78
C ARG A 262 3.41 19.13 -13.73
N THR A 263 2.74 19.94 -14.55
CA THR A 263 3.03 21.38 -14.63
C THR A 263 2.42 22.11 -13.44
N GLY A 264 1.25 21.65 -12.98
CA GLY A 264 0.56 22.15 -11.80
C GLY A 264 1.03 21.54 -10.47
N GLU A 265 2.08 20.72 -10.46
CA GLU A 265 2.62 20.14 -9.22
C GLU A 265 3.08 21.23 -8.25
N ILE A 266 2.77 21.02 -6.97
CA ILE A 266 3.32 21.80 -5.86
C ILE A 266 4.26 20.88 -5.07
N ALA A 267 5.51 21.28 -4.90
CA ALA A 267 6.50 20.52 -4.15
C ALA A 267 6.96 21.29 -2.90
N TYR A 268 7.03 20.60 -1.77
CA TYR A 268 7.67 21.13 -0.57
C TYR A 268 9.18 20.84 -0.61
N THR A 269 9.99 21.88 -0.76
CA THR A 269 11.45 21.81 -0.83
C THR A 269 12.14 22.27 0.46
N GLY A 270 11.39 22.39 1.55
CA GLY A 270 11.93 22.78 2.85
C GLY A 270 12.80 21.68 3.48
N VAL A 271 13.34 21.97 4.67
CA VAL A 271 14.34 21.09 5.29
C VAL A 271 13.72 19.78 5.81
N GLY A 272 14.38 18.68 5.44
CA GLY A 272 14.09 17.32 5.89
C GLY A 272 13.15 16.58 4.94
N GLY A 273 12.98 15.29 5.21
CA GLY A 273 12.19 14.37 4.40
C GLY A 273 12.55 12.93 4.75
N PRO A 274 11.77 11.96 4.28
CA PRO A 274 12.06 10.55 4.44
C PRO A 274 13.33 10.15 3.67
N THR A 275 14.16 9.35 4.32
CA THR A 275 15.39 8.75 3.79
C THR A 275 15.53 7.35 4.38
N GLY A 276 16.43 6.52 3.84
CA GLY A 276 16.83 5.27 4.49
C GLY A 276 15.74 4.21 4.42
N GLN A 277 15.36 3.86 3.20
CA GLN A 277 14.49 2.74 2.84
C GLN A 277 13.07 2.84 3.40
N SER A 278 12.58 4.06 3.62
CA SER A 278 11.21 4.34 4.05
C SER A 278 10.77 5.72 3.59
N GLY A 279 9.67 5.77 2.85
CA GLY A 279 8.92 6.98 2.55
C GLY A 279 7.96 7.38 3.68
N ALA A 280 7.14 8.40 3.45
CA ALA A 280 6.13 8.83 4.40
C ALA A 280 4.82 8.04 4.28
N VAL A 281 4.16 7.86 5.43
CA VAL A 281 2.76 7.47 5.50
C VAL A 281 1.89 8.72 5.66
N LEU A 282 0.88 8.84 4.81
CA LEU A 282 0.12 10.06 4.63
C LEU A 282 -1.34 9.88 5.04
N SER A 283 -1.97 10.96 5.51
CA SER A 283 -3.42 11.02 5.70
C SER A 283 -3.91 12.44 5.52
N VAL A 284 -5.15 12.60 5.07
CA VAL A 284 -5.78 13.92 4.88
C VAL A 284 -6.97 14.03 5.81
N SER A 285 -7.12 15.19 6.44
CA SER A 285 -8.35 15.61 7.13
C SER A 285 -8.84 16.93 6.57
N SER A 286 -10.14 17.09 6.36
CA SER A 286 -10.73 18.32 5.85
C SER A 286 -12.18 18.49 6.32
N ASN A 287 -12.74 19.69 6.17
CA ASN A 287 -14.18 19.91 6.24
C ASN A 287 -14.79 19.74 4.84
N GLY A 288 -14.99 18.48 4.43
CA GLY A 288 -15.46 18.16 3.08
C GLY A 288 -14.50 18.69 2.01
N SER A 289 -15.05 19.36 1.00
CA SER A 289 -14.29 19.97 -0.10
C SER A 289 -14.03 21.46 0.10
N THR A 290 -14.13 22.00 1.33
CA THR A 290 -13.88 23.42 1.58
C THR A 290 -12.38 23.72 1.54
N ASP A 291 -11.96 24.51 0.54
CA ASP A 291 -10.57 24.94 0.40
C ASP A 291 -10.07 25.70 1.64
N GLY A 292 -8.81 25.45 2.01
CA GLY A 292 -8.16 26.00 3.21
C GLY A 292 -8.50 25.28 4.52
N THR A 293 -9.34 24.23 4.48
CA THR A 293 -9.61 23.38 5.66
C THR A 293 -8.85 22.06 5.64
N GLY A 294 -8.28 21.70 4.49
CA GLY A 294 -7.54 20.47 4.31
C GLY A 294 -6.18 20.54 4.99
N ILE A 295 -5.87 19.51 5.77
CA ILE A 295 -4.54 19.28 6.36
C ILE A 295 -4.03 17.95 5.86
N LEU A 296 -2.84 17.97 5.25
CA LEU A 296 -2.08 16.77 4.95
C LEU A 296 -1.17 16.45 6.14
N TRP A 297 -1.38 15.30 6.74
CA TRP A 297 -0.56 14.73 7.80
C TRP A 297 0.46 13.77 7.20
N ALA A 298 1.73 13.97 7.53
CA ALA A 298 2.82 13.11 7.08
C ALA A 298 3.60 12.59 8.28
N SER A 299 3.68 11.26 8.42
CA SER A 299 4.57 10.63 9.39
C SER A 299 5.64 9.81 8.68
N TYR A 300 6.87 9.93 9.17
CA TYR A 300 8.01 9.21 8.63
C TYR A 300 9.14 9.15 9.67
N ALA A 301 10.19 8.39 9.37
CA ALA A 301 11.40 8.37 10.17
C ALA A 301 12.17 9.68 9.98
N LYS A 302 12.37 10.43 11.07
CA LYS A 302 13.08 11.71 11.06
C LYS A 302 14.55 11.57 10.61
N SER A 303 15.16 10.42 10.88
CA SER A 303 16.56 10.13 10.59
C SER A 303 16.82 8.63 10.66
N GLY A 304 17.85 8.16 9.95
CA GLY A 304 18.30 6.77 9.96
C GLY A 304 17.61 5.92 8.90
N ASP A 305 17.89 4.62 8.93
CA ASP A 305 17.28 3.63 8.04
C ASP A 305 16.12 2.95 8.78
N ALA A 306 14.90 3.27 8.35
CA ALA A 306 13.69 2.73 8.95
C ALA A 306 13.22 1.47 8.24
N GLU A 307 13.98 0.87 7.34
CA GLU A 307 13.73 -0.52 6.94
C GLU A 307 14.32 -1.44 8.01
N SER A 308 15.60 -1.27 8.33
CA SER A 308 16.36 -2.16 9.18
C SER A 308 16.30 -1.83 10.68
N PHE A 309 16.02 -0.57 11.05
CA PHE A 309 16.09 -0.13 12.45
C PHE A 309 14.79 0.53 12.95
N VAL A 310 14.67 0.61 14.27
CA VAL A 310 13.68 1.45 14.94
C VAL A 310 14.25 2.87 15.00
N SER A 311 13.56 3.81 14.36
CA SER A 311 14.06 5.16 14.12
C SER A 311 13.19 6.23 14.80
N PRO A 312 13.73 7.40 15.16
CA PRO A 312 12.94 8.51 15.70
C PRO A 312 11.86 8.95 14.70
N GLY A 313 10.64 9.18 15.19
CA GLY A 313 9.51 9.59 14.36
C GLY A 313 9.28 11.10 14.34
N ILE A 314 8.81 11.58 13.20
CA ILE A 314 8.28 12.93 13.04
C ILE A 314 6.84 12.85 12.52
N LEU A 315 6.01 13.80 12.95
CA LEU A 315 4.69 14.08 12.38
C LEU A 315 4.68 15.53 11.94
N ARG A 316 4.31 15.75 10.69
CA ARG A 316 4.17 17.07 10.08
C ARG A 316 2.74 17.29 9.59
N ALA A 317 2.31 18.53 9.61
CA ALA A 317 1.03 18.99 9.09
C ALA A 317 1.27 20.08 8.04
N PHE A 318 0.71 19.91 6.85
CA PHE A 318 0.78 20.88 5.76
C PHE A 318 -0.61 21.33 5.36
N ASP A 319 -0.71 22.54 4.81
CA ASP A 319 -1.91 22.96 4.09
C ASP A 319 -2.09 22.04 2.87
N ALA A 320 -3.20 21.31 2.81
CA ALA A 320 -3.45 20.37 1.72
C ALA A 320 -3.63 21.12 0.38
N ASN A 321 -4.09 22.36 0.38
CA ASN A 321 -4.23 23.15 -0.84
C ASN A 321 -2.89 23.72 -1.33
N ASP A 322 -1.86 23.80 -0.47
CA ASP A 322 -0.52 24.30 -0.78
C ASP A 322 0.54 23.70 0.16
N VAL A 323 1.17 22.60 -0.25
CA VAL A 323 2.15 21.88 0.57
C VAL A 323 3.44 22.65 0.83
N THR A 324 3.67 23.81 0.19
CA THR A 324 4.80 24.67 0.56
C THR A 324 4.64 25.27 1.98
N ARG A 325 3.42 25.21 2.53
CA ARG A 325 3.06 25.76 3.83
C ARG A 325 2.94 24.66 4.87
N GLU A 326 4.05 24.38 5.55
CA GLU A 326 4.02 23.60 6.78
C GLU A 326 3.30 24.38 7.88
N LEU A 327 2.22 23.82 8.41
CA LEU A 327 1.41 24.41 9.47
C LEU A 327 2.02 24.15 10.85
N TRP A 328 2.55 22.95 11.04
CA TRP A 328 3.09 22.49 12.31
C TRP A 328 3.91 21.20 12.15
N ASN A 329 4.88 21.00 13.04
CA ASN A 329 5.44 19.67 13.28
C ASN A 329 5.80 19.47 14.74
N ASN A 330 5.86 18.20 15.14
CA ASN A 330 6.08 17.80 16.52
C ASN A 330 7.49 18.06 17.06
N GLN A 331 8.39 18.65 16.25
CA GLN A 331 9.74 19.04 16.66
C GLN A 331 9.85 20.54 16.99
N GLN A 332 8.86 21.36 16.62
CA GLN A 332 8.83 22.78 16.99
C GLN A 332 8.84 22.99 18.51
N ASN A 333 8.22 22.06 19.27
CA ASN A 333 8.34 21.96 20.73
C ASN A 333 8.43 20.49 21.16
N ALA A 334 9.58 19.86 20.93
CA ALA A 334 9.77 18.42 21.16
C ALA A 334 9.52 17.97 22.60
N ALA A 335 9.77 18.84 23.60
CA ALA A 335 9.50 18.52 25.01
C ALA A 335 8.01 18.30 25.30
N ARG A 336 7.14 18.91 24.50
CA ARG A 336 5.68 18.82 24.60
C ARG A 336 5.08 17.85 23.59
N ASP A 337 5.58 17.88 22.36
CA ASP A 337 4.91 17.27 21.20
C ASP A 337 5.61 16.01 20.67
N GLY A 338 6.82 15.68 21.13
CA GLY A 338 7.63 14.63 20.54
C GLY A 338 6.91 13.27 20.42
N ALA A 339 6.91 12.68 19.21
CA ALA A 339 6.26 11.39 18.96
C ALA A 339 7.00 10.21 19.62
N GLY A 340 8.33 10.26 19.74
CA GLY A 340 9.14 9.10 20.11
C GLY A 340 9.61 8.34 18.88
N MET A 341 9.40 7.02 18.84
CA MET A 341 9.89 6.14 17.76
C MET A 341 8.82 5.89 16.70
N TYR A 342 9.21 6.01 15.43
CA TYR A 342 8.35 5.85 14.26
C TYR A 342 7.80 4.42 14.17
N ALA A 343 6.47 4.29 14.11
CA ALA A 343 5.81 3.04 13.71
C ALA A 343 5.64 3.03 12.20
N LYS A 344 6.39 2.15 11.53
CA LYS A 344 6.40 2.01 10.07
C LYS A 344 5.01 1.60 9.58
N PHE A 345 4.65 2.06 8.38
CA PHE A 345 3.44 1.63 7.66
C PHE A 345 2.09 1.95 8.35
N ALA A 346 2.11 2.73 9.42
CA ALA A 346 0.94 3.06 10.21
C ALA A 346 0.53 4.53 10.02
N PRO A 347 -0.40 4.85 9.10
CA PRO A 347 -0.80 6.22 8.83
C PRO A 347 -1.47 6.87 10.05
N PRO A 348 -1.27 8.18 10.27
CA PRO A 348 -1.94 8.90 11.36
C PRO A 348 -3.45 8.90 11.16
N THR A 349 -4.21 8.54 12.18
CA THR A 349 -5.69 8.55 12.11
C THR A 349 -6.23 9.85 12.66
N ILE A 350 -7.16 10.49 11.96
CA ILE A 350 -7.76 11.76 12.37
C ILE A 350 -9.24 11.53 12.69
N ALA A 351 -9.65 11.88 13.91
CA ALA A 351 -11.04 11.80 14.34
C ALA A 351 -11.34 12.82 15.43
N ASN A 352 -12.53 13.41 15.41
CA ASN A 352 -13.02 14.30 16.47
C ASN A 352 -12.05 15.42 16.87
N GLY A 353 -11.40 16.05 15.88
CA GLY A 353 -10.44 17.14 16.12
C GLY A 353 -9.08 16.70 16.68
N HIS A 354 -8.79 15.40 16.70
CA HIS A 354 -7.54 14.84 17.20
C HIS A 354 -6.82 14.00 16.14
N VAL A 355 -5.50 13.96 16.25
CA VAL A 355 -4.63 13.10 15.43
C VAL A 355 -4.00 12.04 16.32
N TYR A 356 -4.26 10.78 16.00
CA TYR A 356 -3.78 9.61 16.71
C TYR A 356 -2.60 9.03 15.94
N LEU A 357 -1.43 9.04 16.58
CA LEU A 357 -0.19 8.56 15.99
C LEU A 357 0.32 7.34 16.78
N PRO A 358 0.27 6.13 16.20
CA PRO A 358 0.91 4.96 16.79
C PRO A 358 2.44 5.10 16.76
N THR A 359 3.11 4.53 17.76
CA THR A 359 4.57 4.63 17.89
C THR A 359 5.17 3.31 18.37
N PHE A 360 6.41 3.03 17.99
CA PHE A 360 7.20 1.95 18.60
C PHE A 360 7.71 2.30 20.01
N SER A 361 7.19 3.38 20.61
CA SER A 361 7.43 3.75 22.01
C SER A 361 6.37 3.20 22.96
N ASN A 362 5.68 2.12 22.58
CA ASN A 362 4.62 1.46 23.37
C ASN A 362 3.51 2.43 23.81
N LYS A 363 3.16 3.39 22.96
CA LYS A 363 2.09 4.36 23.19
C LYS A 363 1.48 4.85 21.87
N VAL A 364 0.25 5.34 21.95
CA VAL A 364 -0.36 6.19 20.92
C VAL A 364 -0.26 7.62 21.40
N VAL A 365 0.35 8.50 20.59
CA VAL A 365 0.40 9.93 20.88
C VAL A 365 -0.82 10.60 20.26
N VAL A 366 -1.51 11.44 21.03
CA VAL A 366 -2.71 12.13 20.57
C VAL A 366 -2.45 13.63 20.55
N TYR A 367 -2.63 14.23 19.38
CA TYR A 367 -2.48 15.67 19.16
C TYR A 367 -3.85 16.32 19.00
N GLY A 368 -4.02 17.52 19.54
CA GLY A 368 -5.24 18.31 19.43
C GLY A 368 -4.96 19.80 19.61
N LEU A 369 -5.92 20.65 19.23
CA LEU A 369 -5.84 22.08 19.47
C LEU A 369 -5.88 22.37 20.98
N ARG A 370 -5.21 23.45 21.38
CA ARG A 370 -5.21 23.94 22.77
C ARG A 370 -6.17 25.09 22.95
#